data_AF-A0A9P5MP12-F1
#
_entry.id   AF-A0A9P5MP12-F1
#
_cell.length_a   1.000
_cell.length_b   1.000
_cell.length_c   1.000
_cell.angle_alpha   90.00
_cell.angle_beta   90.00
_cell.angle_gamma   90.00
#
_symmetry.space_group_name_H-M   'P 1'
#
loop_
_entity.id
_entity.type
_entity.pdbx_description
1 polymer ?
#
loop_
_entity_poly.entity_id
_entity_poly.type
_entity_poly.pdbx_seq_one_letter_code
_entity_poly.pdbx_strand_id
1 'polypeptide(L)'
;MRVGQKPAEAVEDIIRQGISELRKRAFGEDVDDARSLPWSREQAWAVLRALARRDTVPYHETLINAPFKGEEGPLRSMERAELITVDSQDGRPSTIRPGRPIYYHVFRRLVDDPIFQAVQDLAFNAKLIESAEATVLACEQELQVLRMIGFDSARWWSRTSATGIRAKYLMERMANAQATLQRLEKESGELKKALAKGDA
;
A
#
# COMPACT_ATOMS: atom_id res chain seq x y z
N MET A 1 -22.95 -8.21 35.93
CA MET A 1 -22.87 -9.35 34.98
C MET A 1 -24.14 -9.33 34.15
N ARG A 2 -24.09 -8.93 32.88
CA ARG A 2 -25.30 -8.87 32.03
C ARG A 2 -25.60 -10.27 31.49
N VAL A 3 -26.59 -10.92 32.10
CA VAL A 3 -27.18 -12.19 31.67
C VAL A 3 -28.11 -11.89 30.48
N GLY A 4 -27.83 -12.44 29.30
CA GLY A 4 -28.81 -12.48 28.20
C GLY A 4 -28.37 -12.02 26.80
N GLN A 5 -27.09 -11.74 26.53
CA GLN A 5 -26.67 -11.50 25.14
C GLN A 5 -26.74 -12.80 24.33
N LYS A 6 -27.38 -12.75 23.16
CA LYS A 6 -27.39 -13.89 22.23
C LYS A 6 -25.96 -14.16 21.76
N PRO A 7 -25.52 -15.42 21.58
CA PRO A 7 -24.15 -15.72 21.14
C PRO A 7 -23.71 -14.94 19.90
N ALA A 8 -24.63 -14.68 18.96
CA ALA A 8 -24.36 -13.86 17.77
C ALA A 8 -24.07 -12.38 18.10
N GLU A 9 -24.78 -11.78 19.06
CA GLU A 9 -24.54 -10.40 19.49
C GLU A 9 -23.18 -10.26 20.17
N ALA A 10 -22.79 -11.27 20.97
CA ALA A 10 -21.47 -11.29 21.59
C ALA A 10 -20.33 -11.37 20.56
N VAL A 11 -20.51 -12.14 19.47
CA VAL A 11 -19.52 -12.20 18.38
C VAL A 11 -19.40 -10.85 17.66
N GLU A 12 -20.52 -10.21 17.35
CA GLU A 12 -20.53 -8.88 16.72
C GLU A 12 -19.86 -7.82 17.61
N ASP A 13 -20.09 -7.86 18.92
CA ASP A 13 -19.43 -6.95 19.87
C ASP A 13 -17.91 -7.17 19.90
N ILE A 14 -17.46 -8.43 19.86
CA ILE A 14 -16.03 -8.78 19.77
C ILE A 14 -15.43 -8.25 18.47
N ILE A 15 -16.12 -8.36 17.34
CA ILE A 15 -15.65 -7.82 16.05
C ILE A 15 -15.53 -6.29 16.15
N ARG A 16 -16.56 -5.60 16.67
CA ARG A 16 -16.53 -4.13 16.84
C ARG A 16 -15.38 -3.68 17.73
N GLN A 17 -15.17 -4.35 18.85
CA GLN A 17 -14.03 -4.08 19.73
C GLN A 17 -12.71 -4.33 19.01
N GLY A 18 -12.61 -5.43 18.26
CA GLY A 18 -11.44 -5.78 17.45
C GLY A 18 -11.11 -4.72 16.39
N ILE A 19 -12.13 -4.11 15.76
CA ILE A 19 -11.95 -3.00 14.81
C ILE A 19 -11.32 -1.79 15.50
N SER A 20 -11.87 -1.39 16.65
CA SER A 20 -11.32 -0.26 17.41
C SER A 20 -9.89 -0.51 17.88
N GLU A 21 -9.60 -1.70 18.43
CA GLU A 21 -8.25 -2.08 18.85
C GLU A 21 -7.28 -2.09 17.66
N LEU A 22 -7.68 -2.71 16.55
CA LEU A 22 -6.84 -2.82 15.36
C LEU A 22 -6.51 -1.46 14.76
N ARG A 23 -7.48 -0.53 14.67
CA ARG A 23 -7.22 0.83 14.16
C ARG A 23 -6.13 1.52 14.96
N LYS A 24 -6.23 1.47 16.30
CA LYS A 24 -5.25 2.08 17.20
C LYS A 24 -3.87 1.42 17.04
N ARG A 25 -3.82 0.09 17.08
CA ARG A 25 -2.55 -0.66 17.05
C ARG A 25 -1.84 -0.60 15.70
N ALA A 26 -2.59 -0.63 14.59
CA ALA A 26 -2.01 -0.70 13.24
C ALA A 26 -1.80 0.68 12.60
N PHE A 27 -2.55 1.72 13.02
CA PHE A 27 -2.54 3.04 12.38
C PHE A 27 -2.28 4.22 13.32
N GLY A 28 -2.19 3.99 14.64
CA GLY A 28 -2.06 5.01 15.69
C GLY A 28 -3.39 5.63 16.12
N GLU A 29 -3.46 6.21 17.33
CA GLU A 29 -4.61 7.03 17.74
C GLU A 29 -4.54 8.43 17.13
N ASP A 30 -3.34 8.97 16.99
CA ASP A 30 -3.05 10.24 16.34
C ASP A 30 -1.86 10.14 15.35
N VAL A 31 -1.35 11.30 14.92
CA VAL A 31 -0.25 11.38 13.96
C VAL A 31 1.10 11.01 14.58
N ASP A 32 1.31 11.33 15.85
CA ASP A 32 2.59 11.08 16.54
C ASP A 32 2.70 9.61 16.92
N ASP A 33 1.61 9.02 17.41
CA ASP A 33 1.51 7.57 17.62
C ASP A 33 1.79 6.81 16.33
N ALA A 34 1.20 7.24 15.21
CA ALA A 34 1.38 6.56 13.94
C ALA A 34 2.82 6.62 13.43
N ARG A 35 3.57 7.69 13.73
CA ARG A 35 4.99 7.84 13.38
C ARG A 35 5.90 6.97 14.25
N SER A 36 5.44 6.59 15.44
CA SER A 36 6.18 5.71 16.35
C SER A 36 6.11 4.23 15.97
N LEU A 37 5.16 3.86 15.09
CA LEU A 37 5.00 2.48 14.63
C LEU A 37 6.21 2.05 13.78
N PRO A 38 6.67 0.79 13.92
CA PRO A 38 7.80 0.26 13.16
C PRO A 38 7.42 -0.13 11.71
N TRP A 39 6.29 0.37 11.22
CA TRP A 39 5.80 0.24 9.85
C TRP A 39 5.04 1.51 9.45
N SER A 40 4.97 1.77 8.15
CA SER A 40 4.16 2.87 7.64
C SER A 40 2.67 2.52 7.59
N ARG A 41 1.79 3.52 7.60
CA ARG A 41 0.34 3.32 7.43
C ARG A 41 0.02 2.60 6.13
N GLU A 42 0.77 2.89 5.07
CA GLU A 42 0.63 2.26 3.75
C GLU A 42 0.99 0.77 3.80
N GLN A 43 2.06 0.42 4.53
CA GLN A 43 2.46 -0.97 4.75
C GLN A 43 1.37 -1.75 5.50
N ALA A 44 0.82 -1.18 6.59
CA ALA A 44 -0.29 -1.80 7.30
C ALA A 44 -1.54 -1.95 6.40
N TRP A 45 -1.90 -0.87 5.68
CA TRP A 45 -3.06 -0.87 4.80
C TRP A 45 -2.95 -1.87 3.65
N ALA A 46 -1.75 -2.04 3.06
CA ALA A 46 -1.52 -3.03 2.01
C ALA A 46 -1.77 -4.45 2.50
N VAL A 47 -1.25 -4.81 3.69
CA VAL A 47 -1.44 -6.13 4.30
C VAL A 47 -2.91 -6.37 4.65
N LEU A 48 -3.57 -5.40 5.30
CA LEU A 48 -4.98 -5.52 5.69
C LEU A 48 -5.90 -5.66 4.47
N ARG A 49 -5.73 -4.84 3.42
CA ARG A 49 -6.51 -4.98 2.17
C ARG A 49 -6.32 -6.33 1.52
N ALA A 50 -5.10 -6.86 1.51
CA ALA A 50 -4.81 -8.15 0.90
C ALA A 50 -5.44 -9.30 1.70
N LEU A 51 -5.29 -9.26 3.03
CA LEU A 51 -5.84 -10.27 3.95
C LEU A 51 -7.37 -10.17 4.16
N ALA A 52 -7.98 -9.02 3.87
CA ALA A 52 -9.44 -8.91 3.82
C ALA A 52 -10.02 -9.70 2.64
N ARG A 53 -9.31 -9.71 1.49
CA ARG A 53 -9.76 -10.38 0.26
C ARG A 53 -9.36 -11.84 0.16
N ARG A 54 -8.25 -12.22 0.80
CA ARG A 54 -7.68 -13.56 0.79
C ARG A 54 -7.34 -13.97 2.21
N ASP A 55 -7.61 -15.22 2.58
CA ASP A 55 -7.30 -15.67 3.93
C ASP A 55 -5.78 -15.72 4.20
N THR A 56 -4.98 -15.93 3.15
CA THR A 56 -3.51 -15.87 3.20
C THR A 56 -2.94 -15.17 1.97
N VAL A 57 -1.72 -14.63 2.10
CA VAL A 57 -0.97 -14.02 1.00
C VAL A 57 0.48 -14.51 0.97
N PRO A 58 1.12 -14.62 -0.21
CA PRO A 58 2.52 -15.03 -0.29
C PRO A 58 3.44 -13.98 0.35
N TYR A 59 4.35 -14.41 1.21
CA TYR A 59 5.25 -13.52 1.95
C TYR A 59 6.17 -12.74 1.00
N HIS A 60 6.86 -13.44 0.11
CA HIS A 60 7.84 -12.81 -0.79
C HIS A 60 7.21 -11.89 -1.82
N GLU A 61 6.02 -12.22 -2.34
CA GLU A 61 5.27 -11.32 -3.23
C GLU A 61 4.88 -10.03 -2.50
N THR A 62 4.45 -10.13 -1.24
CA THR A 62 4.12 -8.96 -0.41
C THR A 62 5.37 -8.10 -0.15
N LEU A 63 6.51 -8.72 0.11
CA LEU A 63 7.77 -8.05 0.46
C LEU A 63 8.36 -7.26 -0.72
N ILE A 64 8.38 -7.81 -1.94
CA ILE A 64 9.02 -7.16 -3.10
C ILE A 64 8.22 -5.98 -3.64
N ASN A 65 6.91 -6.00 -3.45
CA ASN A 65 6.01 -4.98 -4.00
C ASN A 65 5.98 -3.74 -3.10
N ALA A 66 5.62 -2.59 -3.69
CA ALA A 66 5.31 -1.41 -2.88
C ALA A 66 4.13 -1.72 -1.95
N PRO A 67 4.16 -1.28 -0.68
CA PRO A 67 5.10 -0.31 -0.11
C PRO A 67 6.28 -0.90 0.68
N PHE A 68 6.50 -2.23 0.65
CA PHE A 68 7.58 -2.86 1.40
C PHE A 68 8.93 -2.76 0.68
N LYS A 69 8.97 -2.90 -0.65
CA LYS A 69 10.19 -2.71 -1.49
C LYS A 69 11.42 -3.48 -0.95
N GLY A 70 11.23 -4.65 -0.35
CA GLY A 70 12.29 -5.48 0.22
C GLY A 70 12.54 -5.30 1.73
N GLU A 71 11.85 -4.36 2.39
CA GLU A 71 11.98 -4.14 3.84
C GLU A 71 11.24 -5.21 4.65
N GLU A 72 12.00 -6.13 5.25
CA GLU A 72 11.42 -7.19 6.10
C GLU A 72 11.01 -6.70 7.50
N GLY A 73 11.67 -5.65 7.99
CA GLY A 73 11.49 -5.11 9.35
C GLY A 73 10.02 -4.82 9.70
N PRO A 74 9.26 -4.14 8.83
CA PRO A 74 7.83 -3.92 9.00
C PRO A 74 7.02 -5.22 9.18
N LEU A 75 7.18 -6.22 8.31
CA LEU A 75 6.44 -7.49 8.40
C LEU A 75 6.78 -8.25 9.69
N ARG A 76 8.06 -8.31 10.04
CA ARG A 76 8.52 -8.93 11.30
C ARG A 76 7.96 -8.20 12.53
N SER A 77 7.84 -6.87 12.46
CA SER A 77 7.29 -6.08 13.55
C SER A 77 5.77 -6.22 13.67
N MET A 78 5.06 -6.31 12.53
CA MET A 78 3.62 -6.61 12.51
C MET A 78 3.33 -8.01 13.08
N GLU A 79 4.20 -8.99 12.80
CA GLU A 79 4.11 -10.33 13.39
C GLU A 79 4.32 -10.29 14.91
N ARG A 80 5.36 -9.60 15.39
CA ARG A 80 5.60 -9.41 16.84
C ARG A 80 4.46 -8.67 17.53
N ALA A 81 3.81 -7.75 16.81
CA ALA A 81 2.63 -7.04 17.29
C ALA A 81 1.34 -7.87 17.17
N GLU A 82 1.42 -9.15 16.78
CA GLU A 82 0.28 -10.06 16.59
C GLU A 82 -0.78 -9.57 15.60
N LEU A 83 -0.43 -8.63 14.71
CA LEU A 83 -1.32 -8.19 13.64
C LEU A 83 -1.43 -9.28 12.57
N ILE A 84 -0.32 -9.93 12.28
CA ILE A 84 -0.19 -11.04 11.34
C ILE A 84 0.55 -12.21 11.96
N THR A 85 0.50 -13.35 11.29
CA THR A 85 1.42 -14.46 11.51
C THR A 85 2.10 -14.80 10.20
N VAL A 86 3.39 -15.13 10.25
CA VAL A 86 4.15 -15.62 9.11
C VAL A 86 4.36 -17.12 9.29
N ASP A 87 3.71 -17.90 8.43
CA ASP A 87 3.97 -19.34 8.38
C ASP A 87 5.30 -19.57 7.63
N SER A 88 6.00 -20.65 8.01
CA SER A 88 7.27 -21.03 7.42
C SER A 88 7.17 -22.39 6.74
N GLN A 89 7.81 -22.52 5.59
CA GLN A 89 7.97 -23.78 4.86
C GLN A 89 9.45 -24.00 4.62
N ASP A 90 9.99 -25.17 4.99
CA ASP A 90 11.42 -25.50 4.83
C ASP A 90 12.37 -24.47 5.47
N GLY A 91 11.97 -23.87 6.60
CA GLY A 91 12.75 -22.87 7.33
C GLY A 91 12.75 -21.47 6.72
N ARG A 92 11.98 -21.21 5.66
CA ARG A 92 11.79 -19.88 5.07
C ARG A 92 10.35 -19.37 5.23
N PRO A 93 10.13 -18.05 5.42
CA PRO A 93 8.80 -17.45 5.34
C PRO A 93 8.07 -17.84 4.05
N SER A 94 6.84 -18.32 4.14
CA SER A 94 6.05 -18.74 2.98
C SER A 94 4.81 -17.90 2.80
N THR A 95 3.94 -17.85 3.82
CA THR A 95 2.64 -17.19 3.76
C THR A 95 2.41 -16.29 4.96
N ILE A 96 1.67 -15.22 4.73
CA ILE A 96 1.18 -14.31 5.76
C ILE A 96 -0.31 -14.58 5.95
N ARG A 97 -0.76 -14.63 7.19
CA ARG A 97 -2.17 -14.74 7.59
C ARG A 97 -2.49 -13.79 8.75
N PRO A 98 -3.76 -13.52 9.06
CA PRO A 98 -4.13 -12.73 10.22
C PRO A 98 -3.59 -13.35 11.52
N GLY A 99 -3.10 -12.50 12.43
CA GLY A 99 -2.45 -12.94 13.68
C GLY A 99 -3.38 -13.61 14.67
N ARG A 100 -4.69 -13.36 14.55
CA ARG A 100 -5.75 -13.94 15.39
C ARG A 100 -6.92 -14.38 14.51
N PRO A 101 -7.64 -15.48 14.84
CA PRO A 101 -8.79 -15.93 14.05
C PRO A 101 -9.90 -14.87 13.90
N ILE A 102 -10.09 -14.02 14.90
CA ILE A 102 -11.08 -12.93 14.79
C ILE A 102 -10.70 -11.88 13.74
N TYR A 103 -9.40 -11.74 13.42
CA TYR A 103 -8.92 -10.74 12.48
C TYR A 103 -9.33 -10.99 11.04
N TYR A 104 -9.69 -12.23 10.65
CA TYR A 104 -10.33 -12.47 9.35
C TYR A 104 -11.60 -11.63 9.16
N HIS A 105 -12.44 -11.53 10.20
CA HIS A 105 -13.66 -10.75 10.16
C HIS A 105 -13.41 -9.26 10.36
N VAL A 106 -12.50 -8.91 11.28
CA VAL A 106 -12.14 -7.52 11.57
C VAL A 106 -11.53 -6.84 10.34
N PHE A 107 -10.61 -7.51 9.62
CA PHE A 107 -9.97 -6.93 8.43
C PHE A 107 -10.98 -6.66 7.33
N ARG A 108 -11.88 -7.62 7.04
CA ARG A 108 -12.97 -7.43 6.08
C ARG A 108 -13.83 -6.24 6.46
N ARG A 109 -14.32 -6.21 7.70
CA ARG A 109 -15.21 -5.15 8.16
C ARG A 109 -14.56 -3.76 8.19
N LEU A 110 -13.27 -3.70 8.52
CA LEU A 110 -12.51 -2.44 8.53
C LEU A 110 -12.18 -1.96 7.11
N VAL A 111 -11.86 -2.87 6.19
CA VAL A 111 -11.58 -2.52 4.78
C VAL A 111 -12.85 -2.09 4.05
N ASP A 112 -14.00 -2.66 4.43
CA ASP A 112 -15.32 -2.31 3.89
C ASP A 112 -15.93 -1.06 4.56
N ASP A 113 -15.27 -0.45 5.56
CA ASP A 113 -15.68 0.85 6.11
C ASP A 113 -15.31 1.94 5.09
N PRO A 114 -16.27 2.60 4.44
CA PRO A 114 -16.03 3.44 3.27
C PRO A 114 -15.26 4.72 3.63
N ILE A 115 -15.46 5.26 4.83
CA ILE A 115 -14.73 6.45 5.31
C ILE A 115 -13.28 6.06 5.57
N PHE A 116 -13.06 4.97 6.32
CA PHE A 116 -11.73 4.50 6.64
C PHE A 116 -10.97 4.10 5.37
N GLN A 117 -11.62 3.36 4.48
CA GLN A 117 -11.07 2.96 3.19
C GLN A 117 -10.63 4.19 2.39
N ALA A 118 -11.51 5.18 2.21
CA ALA A 118 -11.17 6.38 1.45
C ALA A 118 -10.00 7.16 2.05
N VAL A 119 -9.93 7.29 3.38
CA VAL A 119 -8.81 7.96 4.06
C VAL A 119 -7.49 7.21 3.85
N GLN A 120 -7.49 5.89 4.01
CA GLN A 120 -6.27 5.09 3.83
C GLN A 120 -5.86 4.99 2.36
N ASP A 121 -6.81 4.88 1.43
CA ASP A 121 -6.55 4.88 -0.01
C ASP A 121 -5.98 6.23 -0.46
N LEU A 122 -6.45 7.36 0.09
CA LEU A 122 -5.86 8.67 -0.17
C LEU A 122 -4.40 8.76 0.30
N ALA A 123 -4.10 8.29 1.51
CA ALA A 123 -2.72 8.27 2.03
C ALA A 123 -1.81 7.38 1.17
N PHE A 124 -2.31 6.19 0.81
CA PHE A 124 -1.60 5.25 -0.05
C PHE A 124 -1.33 5.82 -1.44
N ASN A 125 -2.35 6.45 -2.06
CA ASN A 125 -2.24 7.09 -3.37
C ASN A 125 -1.23 8.24 -3.34
N ALA A 126 -1.21 9.05 -2.28
CA ALA A 126 -0.23 10.13 -2.14
C ALA A 126 1.22 9.61 -2.19
N LYS A 127 1.51 8.46 -1.54
CA LYS A 127 2.84 7.85 -1.59
C LYS A 127 3.20 7.26 -2.96
N LEU A 128 2.22 6.69 -3.66
CA LEU A 128 2.45 6.22 -5.03
C LEU A 128 2.65 7.38 -6.01
N ILE A 129 1.94 8.50 -5.82
CA ILE A 129 2.12 9.74 -6.58
C ILE A 129 3.55 10.25 -6.36
N GLU A 130 4.00 10.42 -5.11
CA GLU A 130 5.37 10.85 -4.78
C GLU A 130 6.43 9.95 -5.46
N SER A 131 6.22 8.63 -5.46
CA SER A 131 7.12 7.69 -6.13
C SER A 131 7.10 7.81 -7.66
N ALA A 132 5.96 8.12 -8.26
CA ALA A 132 5.84 8.29 -9.70
C ALA A 132 6.42 9.64 -10.16
N GLU A 133 6.21 10.72 -9.40
CA GLU A 133 6.86 12.03 -9.62
C GLU A 133 8.39 11.90 -9.57
N ALA A 134 8.92 11.21 -8.56
CA ALA A 134 10.36 10.95 -8.47
C ALA A 134 10.90 10.16 -9.69
N THR A 135 10.09 9.24 -10.24
CA THR A 135 10.46 8.49 -11.45
C THR A 135 10.47 9.39 -12.69
N VAL A 136 9.47 10.28 -12.84
CA VAL A 136 9.42 11.25 -13.93
C VAL A 136 10.64 12.16 -13.87
N LEU A 137 10.91 12.76 -12.71
CA LEU A 137 12.05 13.65 -12.50
C LEU A 137 13.39 12.96 -12.82
N ALA A 138 13.58 11.71 -12.38
CA ALA A 138 14.79 10.95 -12.68
C ALA A 138 14.96 10.70 -14.19
N CYS A 139 13.86 10.41 -14.90
CA CYS A 139 13.89 10.24 -16.35
C CYS A 139 14.24 11.55 -17.07
N GLU A 140 13.66 12.68 -16.65
CA GLU A 140 13.94 14.01 -17.21
C GLU A 140 15.41 14.40 -17.03
N GLN A 141 15.96 14.20 -15.84
CA GLN A 141 17.37 14.46 -15.53
C GLN A 141 18.31 13.62 -16.39
N GLU A 142 18.02 12.31 -16.52
CA GLU A 142 18.86 11.43 -17.33
C GLU A 142 18.76 11.77 -18.83
N LEU A 143 17.58 12.14 -19.34
CA LEU A 143 17.41 12.61 -20.71
C LEU A 143 18.22 13.89 -20.99
N GLN A 144 18.33 14.80 -20.03
CA GLN A 144 19.22 15.97 -20.15
C GLN A 144 20.69 15.55 -20.26
N VAL A 145 21.14 14.58 -19.46
CA VAL A 145 22.52 14.04 -19.55
C VAL A 145 22.75 13.38 -20.91
N LEU A 146 21.80 12.59 -21.41
CA LEU A 146 21.90 11.97 -22.74
C LEU A 146 22.10 13.04 -23.83
N ARG A 147 21.37 14.15 -23.75
CA ARG A 147 21.52 15.28 -24.69
C ARG A 147 22.92 15.87 -24.64
N MET A 148 23.55 15.94 -23.47
CA MET A 148 24.93 16.45 -23.33
C MET A 148 25.98 15.52 -23.98
N ILE A 149 25.74 14.21 -24.00
CA ILE A 149 26.67 13.21 -24.57
C ILE A 149 26.34 12.85 -26.03
N GLY A 150 25.60 13.70 -26.74
CA GLY A 150 25.35 13.57 -28.17
C GLY A 150 24.09 12.80 -28.55
N PHE A 151 23.13 12.64 -27.63
CA PHE A 151 21.77 12.28 -28.02
C PHE A 151 21.14 13.42 -28.80
N ASP A 152 20.78 13.14 -30.05
CA ASP A 152 19.98 14.03 -30.89
C ASP A 152 18.50 13.66 -30.77
N SER A 153 17.71 14.53 -30.16
CA SER A 153 16.27 14.35 -30.00
C SER A 153 15.54 14.30 -31.34
N ALA A 154 16.09 14.89 -32.41
CA ALA A 154 15.53 14.79 -33.76
C ALA A 154 15.76 13.42 -34.41
N ARG A 155 16.52 12.53 -33.77
CA ARG A 155 16.74 11.14 -34.21
C ARG A 155 16.39 10.14 -33.11
N TRP A 156 15.45 10.49 -32.23
CA TRP A 156 15.09 9.66 -31.08
C TRP A 156 14.56 8.26 -31.45
N TRP A 157 14.04 8.09 -32.67
CA TRP A 157 13.62 6.79 -33.24
C TRP A 157 14.77 5.98 -33.85
N SER A 158 15.99 6.54 -33.94
CA SER A 158 17.16 5.85 -34.49
C SER A 158 17.62 4.76 -33.53
N ARG A 159 17.31 3.51 -33.86
CA ARG A 159 17.56 2.31 -33.04
C ARG A 159 19.02 1.87 -32.94
N THR A 160 19.93 2.59 -33.59
CA THR A 160 21.33 2.18 -33.75
C THR A 160 22.29 2.78 -32.74
N SER A 161 21.96 3.91 -32.09
CA SER A 161 22.84 4.49 -31.06
C SER A 161 22.44 4.04 -29.65
N ALA A 162 23.44 3.81 -28.79
CA ALA A 162 23.23 3.47 -27.39
C ALA A 162 22.41 4.56 -26.66
N THR A 163 22.65 5.84 -26.98
CA THR A 163 21.91 6.99 -26.45
C THR A 163 20.45 6.99 -26.91
N GLY A 164 20.16 6.64 -28.16
CA GLY A 164 18.80 6.52 -28.69
C GLY A 164 17.99 5.40 -28.03
N ILE A 165 18.61 4.22 -27.85
CA ILE A 165 17.99 3.08 -27.15
C ILE A 165 17.64 3.47 -25.71
N ARG A 166 18.57 4.10 -24.99
CA ARG A 166 18.35 4.52 -23.60
C ARG A 166 17.29 5.62 -23.51
N ALA A 167 17.34 6.63 -24.37
CA ALA A 167 16.34 7.70 -24.39
C ALA A 167 14.93 7.14 -24.64
N LYS A 168 14.78 6.18 -25.55
CA LYS A 168 13.51 5.49 -25.79
C LYS A 168 12.98 4.82 -24.51
N TYR A 169 13.82 4.03 -23.84
CA TYR A 169 13.44 3.38 -22.58
C TYR A 169 13.01 4.40 -21.52
N LEU A 170 13.74 5.50 -21.35
CA LEU A 170 13.41 6.55 -20.39
C LEU A 170 12.08 7.22 -20.71
N MET A 171 11.81 7.51 -21.99
CA MET A 171 10.52 8.08 -22.42
C MET A 171 9.35 7.13 -22.17
N GLU A 172 9.50 5.84 -22.47
CA GLU A 172 8.47 4.82 -22.17
C GLU A 172 8.23 4.68 -20.66
N ARG A 173 9.31 4.64 -19.87
CA ARG A 173 9.23 4.58 -18.41
C ARG A 173 8.55 5.83 -17.82
N MET A 174 8.90 7.01 -18.31
CA MET A 174 8.30 8.28 -17.92
C MET A 174 6.81 8.34 -18.28
N ALA A 175 6.44 7.90 -19.49
CA ALA A 175 5.04 7.84 -19.91
C ALA A 175 4.21 6.92 -19.00
N ASN A 176 4.74 5.76 -18.61
CA ASN A 176 4.07 4.85 -17.67
C ASN A 176 3.90 5.46 -16.27
N ALA A 177 4.93 6.18 -15.79
CA ALA A 177 4.86 6.91 -14.52
C ALA A 177 3.81 8.03 -14.58
N GLN A 178 3.76 8.79 -15.68
CA GLN A 178 2.78 9.85 -15.90
C GLN A 178 1.35 9.33 -15.97
N ALA A 179 1.12 8.21 -16.65
CA ALA A 179 -0.20 7.57 -16.69
C ALA A 179 -0.64 7.11 -15.28
N THR A 180 0.30 6.62 -14.48
CA THR A 180 0.06 6.24 -13.08
C THR A 180 -0.33 7.46 -12.24
N LEU A 181 0.37 8.59 -12.39
CA LEU A 181 0.05 9.84 -11.72
C LEU A 181 -1.38 10.29 -12.00
N GLN A 182 -1.73 10.45 -13.28
CA GLN A 182 -3.05 10.92 -13.69
C GLN A 182 -4.18 10.03 -13.16
N ARG A 183 -3.97 8.70 -13.18
CA ARG A 183 -4.93 7.75 -12.63
C ARG A 183 -5.11 7.94 -11.12
N LEU A 184 -4.02 8.00 -10.36
CA LEU A 184 -4.05 8.13 -8.90
C LEU A 184 -4.61 9.49 -8.46
N GLU A 185 -4.30 10.57 -9.18
CA GLU A 185 -4.85 11.90 -8.94
C GLU A 185 -6.36 11.93 -9.16
N LYS A 186 -6.84 11.30 -10.24
CA LYS A 186 -8.27 11.16 -10.52
C LYS A 186 -8.97 10.37 -9.42
N GLU A 187 -8.47 9.17 -9.08
CA GLU A 187 -9.00 8.33 -7.99
C GLU A 187 -9.03 9.10 -6.68
N SER A 188 -7.96 9.82 -6.34
CA SER A 188 -7.89 10.66 -5.14
C SER A 188 -8.91 11.80 -5.17
N GLY A 189 -9.16 12.39 -6.34
CA GLY A 189 -10.20 13.42 -6.53
C GLY A 189 -11.61 12.87 -6.31
N GLU A 190 -11.88 11.64 -6.74
CA GLU A 190 -13.17 10.96 -6.53
C GLU A 190 -13.37 10.60 -5.05
N LEU A 191 -12.36 10.05 -4.38
CA LEU A 191 -12.40 9.75 -2.94
C LEU A 191 -12.64 11.00 -2.09
N LYS A 192 -11.95 12.12 -2.40
CA LYS A 192 -12.17 13.39 -1.70
C LYS A 192 -13.60 13.91 -1.87
N LYS A 193 -14.20 13.75 -3.06
CA LYS A 193 -15.59 14.13 -3.31
C LYS A 193 -16.57 13.25 -2.52
N ALA A 194 -16.34 11.94 -2.45
CA ALA A 194 -17.17 11.03 -1.66
C ALA A 194 -17.16 11.42 -0.17
N LEU A 195 -15.96 11.65 0.39
CA LEU A 195 -15.79 12.12 1.77
C LEU A 195 -16.49 13.46 2.04
N ALA A 196 -16.44 14.40 1.09
CA ALA A 196 -17.07 15.71 1.25
C ALA A 196 -18.61 15.66 1.24
N LYS A 197 -19.21 14.65 0.59
CA LYS A 197 -20.66 14.48 0.54
C LYS A 197 -21.24 13.78 1.77
N GLY A 198 -20.40 13.10 2.55
CA GLY A 198 -20.87 12.18 3.59
C GLY A 198 -21.53 10.91 3.02
N ASP A 199 -21.46 10.71 1.70
CA ASP A 199 -21.89 9.50 1.01
C ASP A 199 -20.78 8.46 1.14
N ALA A 200 -20.74 7.81 2.30
CA ALA A 200 -19.89 6.67 2.59
C ALA A 200 -20.76 5.59 3.25
#